data_AF-A0A3E0K9C6-F1
#
_entry.id   AF-A0A3E0K9C6-F1
#
_cell.length_a   1.000
_cell.length_b   1.000
_cell.length_c   1.000
_cell.angle_alpha   90.00
_cell.angle_beta   90.00
_cell.angle_gamma   90.00
#
_symmetry.space_group_name_H-M   'P 1'
#
loop_
_entity.id
_entity.type
_entity.pdbx_description
1 polymer ?
#
loop_
_entity_poly.entity_id
_entity_poly.type
_entity_poly.pdbx_seq_one_letter_code
_entity_poly.pdbx_strand_id
1 'polypeptide(L)'
;MVDPTKVEQSTQRIGRELFDRVKKDSGAFFRAERWTGQLLEWSMRHEDTRLQLFRFVDVLPTLDDPEDVVRHLKEYFEGKPDPFGGLMKAGLSVAGMGKLGARATAGTLRKGVEQVARSFIAGTNTEEVSKVVEGFHKQGLAFTVDVLGEATLSETEADDYQRRYLELLETLSEHAPRWPKNELVDEAPWGPLPRVNVSVKLTSLYSQLDPIAPDASYRALMERLRPILRLAKEKGAHIQIDMEDYSLKDLT
;
A
#
# COMPACT_ATOMS: atom_id res chain seq x y z
N MET A 1 19.36 13.63 34.28
CA MET A 1 17.99 13.19 33.91
C MET A 1 17.25 14.37 33.32
N VAL A 2 16.58 14.19 32.19
CA VAL A 2 15.75 15.25 31.59
C VAL A 2 14.50 15.41 32.44
N ASP A 3 14.10 16.65 32.73
CA ASP A 3 12.89 16.98 33.48
C ASP A 3 11.64 16.57 32.66
N PRO A 4 10.83 15.60 33.13
CA PRO A 4 9.66 15.11 32.40
C PRO A 4 8.65 16.22 32.08
N THR A 5 8.52 17.23 32.94
CA THR A 5 7.61 18.35 32.71
C THR A 5 8.09 19.22 31.54
N LYS A 6 9.40 19.44 31.42
CA LYS A 6 9.97 20.17 30.28
C LYS A 6 9.86 19.40 28.97
N VAL A 7 9.98 18.08 29.01
CA VAL A 7 9.73 17.21 27.85
C VAL A 7 8.29 17.36 27.41
N GLU A 8 7.32 17.18 28.31
CA GLU A 8 5.89 17.29 28.00
C GLU A 8 5.53 18.66 27.42
N GLN A 9 6.02 19.75 28.01
CA GLN A 9 5.81 21.09 27.49
C GLN A 9 6.36 21.26 26.06
N SER A 10 7.54 20.72 25.79
CA SER A 10 8.16 20.78 24.46
C SER A 10 7.39 19.94 23.44
N THR A 11 6.97 18.74 23.83
CA THR A 11 6.12 17.86 23.01
C THR A 11 4.83 18.57 22.63
N GLN A 12 4.10 19.15 23.59
CA GLN A 12 2.85 19.86 23.29
C GLN A 12 3.08 21.09 22.40
N ARG A 13 4.16 21.84 22.63
CA ARG A 13 4.50 23.01 21.80
C ARG A 13 4.74 22.60 20.35
N ILE A 14 5.59 21.59 20.13
CA ILE A 14 5.88 21.07 18.78
C ILE A 14 4.61 20.51 18.13
N GLY A 15 3.81 19.74 18.87
CA GLY A 15 2.55 19.20 18.37
C GLY A 15 1.58 20.30 17.90
N ARG A 16 1.38 21.36 18.70
CA ARG A 16 0.54 22.51 18.31
C ARG A 16 1.07 23.21 17.06
N GLU A 17 2.38 23.40 16.97
CA GLU A 17 3.02 24.01 15.80
C GLU A 17 2.77 23.18 14.52
N LEU A 18 2.88 21.85 14.60
CA LEU A 18 2.58 20.95 13.49
C LEU A 18 1.11 21.05 13.06
N PHE A 19 0.16 21.06 14.02
CA PHE A 19 -1.27 21.21 13.71
C PHE A 19 -1.58 22.54 13.02
N ASP A 20 -0.94 23.63 13.45
CA ASP A 20 -1.15 24.95 12.84
C ASP A 20 -0.61 25.03 11.40
N ARG A 21 0.47 24.29 11.10
CA ARG A 21 0.98 24.14 9.72
C ARG A 21 0.01 23.32 8.86
N VAL A 22 -0.47 22.18 9.35
CA VAL A 22 -1.41 21.32 8.62
C VAL A 22 -2.74 22.03 8.32
N LYS A 23 -3.30 22.79 9.27
CA LYS A 23 -4.56 23.53 9.04
C LYS A 23 -4.48 24.55 7.90
N LYS A 24 -3.29 25.10 7.64
CA LYS A 24 -3.07 26.05 6.55
C LYS A 24 -3.03 25.37 5.17
N ASP A 25 -2.71 24.08 5.14
CA ASP A 25 -2.48 23.31 3.90
C ASP A 25 -3.54 22.22 3.63
N SER A 26 -4.39 21.92 4.61
CA SER A 26 -5.43 20.88 4.55
C SER A 26 -6.39 21.02 3.35
N GLY A 27 -6.54 22.22 2.81
CA GLY A 27 -7.28 22.43 1.58
C GLY A 27 -6.71 21.65 0.39
N ALA A 28 -5.39 21.52 0.24
CA ALA A 28 -4.77 20.91 -0.95
C ALA A 28 -4.83 19.38 -0.95
N PHE A 29 -4.56 18.75 0.20
CA PHE A 29 -4.55 17.29 0.35
C PHE A 29 -5.95 16.67 0.13
N PHE A 30 -6.99 17.26 0.70
CA PHE A 30 -8.38 16.81 0.50
C PHE A 30 -8.95 17.14 -0.89
N ARG A 31 -8.31 18.02 -1.67
CA ARG A 31 -8.77 18.41 -3.03
C ARG A 31 -8.32 17.45 -4.12
N ALA A 32 -7.15 16.83 -3.99
CA ALA A 32 -6.61 15.90 -5.00
C ALA A 32 -7.33 14.53 -4.98
N GLU A 33 -7.87 14.12 -3.84
CA GLU A 33 -8.46 12.79 -3.61
C GLU A 33 -9.93 12.86 -3.22
N ARG A 34 -10.68 13.76 -3.87
CA ARG A 34 -12.06 14.09 -3.51
C ARG A 34 -12.98 12.86 -3.40
N TRP A 35 -12.74 11.82 -4.19
CA TRP A 35 -13.48 10.56 -4.13
C TRP A 35 -13.07 9.68 -2.94
N THR A 36 -11.77 9.44 -2.74
CA THR A 36 -11.24 8.67 -1.60
C THR A 36 -11.66 9.28 -0.27
N GLY A 37 -11.51 10.60 -0.14
CA GLY A 37 -11.93 11.34 1.06
C GLY A 37 -13.44 11.24 1.31
N GLN A 38 -14.28 11.31 0.26
CA GLN A 38 -15.74 11.15 0.39
C GLN A 38 -16.13 9.73 0.84
N LEU A 39 -15.47 8.70 0.31
CA LEU A 39 -15.77 7.31 0.65
C LEU A 39 -15.36 7.00 2.11
N LEU A 40 -14.20 7.49 2.55
CA LEU A 40 -13.76 7.40 3.94
C LEU A 40 -14.67 8.18 4.88
N GLU A 41 -15.00 9.44 4.55
CA GLU A 41 -15.91 10.27 5.33
C GLU A 41 -17.30 9.64 5.45
N TRP A 42 -17.83 9.10 4.34
CA TRP A 42 -19.07 8.36 4.36
C TRP A 42 -19.00 7.14 5.28
N SER A 43 -17.90 6.37 5.22
CA SER A 43 -17.72 5.17 6.05
C SER A 43 -17.65 5.47 7.54
N MET A 44 -17.11 6.63 7.92
CA MET A 44 -17.08 7.08 9.31
C MET A 44 -18.46 7.55 9.80
N ARG A 45 -19.31 8.07 8.89
CA ARG A 45 -20.67 8.50 9.22
C ARG A 45 -21.68 7.36 9.30
N HIS A 46 -21.42 6.24 8.63
CA HIS A 46 -22.35 5.12 8.53
C HIS A 46 -21.72 3.82 9.03
N GLU A 47 -21.51 3.73 10.35
CA GLU A 47 -20.85 2.58 10.98
C GLU A 47 -21.57 1.25 10.68
N ASP A 48 -22.91 1.27 10.63
CA ASP A 48 -23.76 0.10 10.34
C ASP A 48 -23.54 -0.48 8.94
N THR A 49 -23.07 0.34 7.99
CA THR A 49 -22.85 -0.04 6.58
C THR A 49 -21.40 -0.04 6.13
N ARG A 50 -20.48 0.44 6.99
CA ARG A 50 -19.04 0.47 6.75
C ARG A 50 -18.48 -0.93 6.49
N LEU A 51 -18.91 -1.92 7.26
CA LEU A 51 -18.45 -3.30 7.11
C LEU A 51 -18.78 -3.87 5.73
N GLN A 52 -19.96 -3.58 5.21
CA GLN A 52 -20.42 -4.02 3.90
C GLN A 52 -19.64 -3.35 2.79
N LEU A 53 -19.30 -2.06 2.95
CA LEU A 53 -18.41 -1.36 2.03
C LEU A 53 -17.05 -2.02 1.92
N PHE A 54 -16.39 -2.30 3.04
CA PHE A 54 -15.06 -2.92 2.99
C PHE A 54 -15.11 -4.36 2.46
N ARG A 55 -16.11 -5.16 2.85
CA ARG A 55 -16.30 -6.51 2.28
C ARG A 55 -16.60 -6.49 0.78
N PHE A 56 -17.36 -5.50 0.32
CA PHE A 56 -17.66 -5.35 -1.10
C PHE A 56 -16.42 -4.96 -1.90
N VAL A 57 -15.62 -4.02 -1.40
CA VAL A 57 -14.34 -3.64 -2.02
C VAL A 57 -13.37 -4.81 -2.07
N ASP A 58 -13.31 -5.61 -0.99
CA ASP A 58 -12.47 -6.81 -0.87
C ASP A 58 -12.82 -7.90 -1.89
N VAL A 59 -14.11 -8.19 -2.09
CA VAL A 59 -14.54 -9.22 -3.05
C VAL A 59 -14.50 -8.75 -4.51
N LEU A 60 -14.61 -7.45 -4.78
CA LEU A 60 -14.77 -6.90 -6.14
C LEU A 60 -13.70 -7.38 -7.16
N PRO A 61 -12.40 -7.48 -6.83
CA PRO A 61 -11.38 -7.99 -7.75
C PRO A 61 -11.64 -9.41 -8.25
N THR A 62 -12.36 -10.23 -7.49
CA THR A 62 -12.66 -11.64 -7.81
C THR A 62 -13.90 -11.83 -8.70
N LEU A 63 -14.69 -10.77 -8.93
CA LEU A 63 -15.98 -10.85 -9.62
C LEU A 63 -15.88 -10.68 -11.14
N ASP A 64 -15.40 -11.68 -11.88
CA ASP A 64 -15.16 -11.53 -13.33
C ASP A 64 -16.42 -11.23 -14.17
N ASP A 65 -17.60 -11.70 -13.73
CA ASP A 65 -18.88 -11.43 -14.41
C ASP A 65 -19.47 -10.07 -13.98
N PRO A 66 -19.74 -9.14 -14.90
CA PRO A 66 -20.45 -7.91 -14.59
C PRO A 66 -21.82 -8.10 -13.92
N GLU A 67 -22.54 -9.19 -14.23
CA GLU A 67 -23.81 -9.51 -13.56
C GLU A 67 -23.60 -9.85 -12.08
N ASP A 68 -22.51 -10.55 -11.74
CA ASP A 68 -22.14 -10.82 -10.36
C ASP A 68 -21.76 -9.55 -9.60
N VAL A 69 -21.09 -8.60 -10.25
CA VAL A 69 -20.80 -7.29 -9.62
C VAL A 69 -22.08 -6.58 -9.22
N VAL A 70 -23.08 -6.53 -10.11
CA VAL A 70 -24.39 -5.90 -9.83
C VAL A 70 -25.16 -6.67 -8.76
N ARG A 71 -25.11 -8.01 -8.81
CA ARG A 71 -25.75 -8.87 -7.81
C ARG A 71 -25.16 -8.63 -6.42
N HIS A 72 -23.84 -8.65 -6.26
CA HIS A 72 -23.19 -8.37 -4.97
C HIS A 72 -23.44 -6.95 -4.50
N LEU A 73 -23.38 -5.97 -5.42
CA LEU A 73 -23.71 -4.58 -5.11
C LEU A 73 -25.10 -4.48 -4.48
N LYS A 74 -26.09 -5.21 -5.03
CA LYS A 74 -27.44 -5.32 -4.45
C LYS A 74 -27.43 -6.03 -3.09
N GLU A 75 -26.82 -7.21 -2.97
CA GLU A 75 -26.79 -7.99 -1.73
C GLU A 75 -26.16 -7.23 -0.55
N TYR A 76 -25.11 -6.45 -0.80
CA TYR A 76 -24.43 -5.69 0.26
C TYR A 76 -25.24 -4.46 0.72
N PHE A 77 -25.93 -3.77 -0.21
CA PHE A 77 -26.45 -2.42 0.01
C PHE A 77 -27.96 -2.24 -0.22
N GLU A 78 -28.71 -3.28 -0.58
CA GLU A 78 -30.17 -3.18 -0.69
C GLU A 78 -30.80 -2.77 0.64
N GLY A 79 -31.66 -1.74 0.58
CA GLY A 79 -32.31 -1.16 1.77
C GLY A 79 -31.38 -0.36 2.69
N LYS A 80 -30.14 -0.07 2.26
CA LYS A 80 -29.12 0.62 3.07
C LYS A 80 -28.66 1.94 2.42
N PRO A 81 -28.05 2.85 3.21
CA PRO A 81 -27.34 4.01 2.67
C PRO A 81 -26.35 3.63 1.55
N ASP A 82 -26.34 4.43 0.49
CA ASP A 82 -25.48 4.22 -0.69
C ASP A 82 -24.13 4.95 -0.52
N PRO A 83 -22.99 4.23 -0.46
CA PRO A 83 -21.66 4.85 -0.41
C PRO A 83 -21.20 5.48 -1.73
N PHE A 84 -21.86 5.17 -2.84
CA PHE A 84 -21.44 5.53 -4.18
C PHE A 84 -22.29 6.66 -4.79
N GLY A 85 -22.97 7.46 -3.96
CA GLY A 85 -23.57 8.72 -4.41
C GLY A 85 -24.69 8.57 -5.45
N GLY A 86 -25.50 7.52 -5.38
CA GLY A 86 -26.61 7.26 -6.28
C GLY A 86 -26.31 6.20 -7.36
N LEU A 87 -25.07 5.71 -7.45
CA LEU A 87 -24.69 4.60 -8.33
C LEU A 87 -25.47 3.31 -8.01
N MET A 88 -25.92 3.10 -6.77
CA MET A 88 -26.84 2.01 -6.44
C MET A 88 -28.16 2.14 -7.18
N LYS A 89 -28.76 3.33 -7.16
CA LYS A 89 -30.05 3.59 -7.84
C LYS A 89 -29.90 3.46 -9.35
N ALA A 90 -28.78 3.95 -9.91
CA ALA A 90 -28.46 3.75 -11.31
C ALA A 90 -28.28 2.25 -11.64
N GLY A 91 -27.39 1.53 -10.94
CA GLY A 91 -27.14 0.11 -11.16
C GLY A 91 -28.40 -0.76 -11.04
N LEU A 92 -29.26 -0.50 -10.04
CA LEU A 92 -30.53 -1.19 -9.86
C LEU A 92 -31.54 -0.89 -10.98
N SER A 93 -31.57 0.35 -11.50
CA SER A 93 -32.45 0.72 -12.61
C SER A 93 -32.00 0.14 -13.96
N VAL A 94 -30.68 -0.05 -14.13
CA VAL A 94 -30.07 -0.52 -15.37
C VAL A 94 -29.89 -2.06 -15.38
N ALA A 95 -30.00 -2.74 -14.23
CA ALA A 95 -30.15 -4.20 -14.17
C ALA A 95 -31.36 -4.71 -14.98
N GLY A 96 -32.41 -3.88 -15.11
CA GLY A 96 -33.55 -4.14 -15.99
C GLY A 96 -33.26 -4.01 -17.50
N MET A 97 -32.08 -3.50 -17.88
CA MET A 97 -31.61 -3.35 -19.28
C MET A 97 -30.73 -4.51 -19.74
N GLY A 98 -30.60 -5.58 -18.93
CA GLY A 98 -29.82 -6.78 -19.24
C GLY A 98 -28.30 -6.56 -19.20
N LYS A 99 -27.56 -7.44 -19.89
CA LYS A 99 -26.08 -7.56 -19.83
C LYS A 99 -25.31 -6.26 -20.09
N LEU A 100 -25.81 -5.41 -20.99
CA LEU A 100 -25.14 -4.14 -21.32
C LEU A 100 -25.14 -3.18 -20.13
N GLY A 101 -26.24 -3.16 -19.38
CA GLY A 101 -26.38 -2.35 -18.19
C GLY A 101 -25.47 -2.77 -17.05
N ALA A 102 -25.38 -4.08 -16.84
CA ALA A 102 -24.49 -4.68 -15.85
C ALA A 102 -23.02 -4.35 -16.16
N ARG A 103 -22.60 -4.47 -17.43
CA ARG A 103 -21.24 -4.14 -17.87
C ARG A 103 -20.86 -2.68 -17.62
N ALA A 104 -21.75 -1.73 -17.90
CA ALA A 104 -21.49 -0.31 -17.67
C ALA A 104 -21.36 0.01 -16.17
N THR A 105 -22.24 -0.55 -15.35
CA THR A 105 -22.22 -0.38 -13.88
C THR A 105 -20.94 -0.97 -13.29
N ALA A 106 -20.63 -2.22 -13.63
CA ALA A 106 -19.42 -2.90 -13.16
C ALA A 106 -18.15 -2.16 -13.57
N GLY A 107 -18.06 -1.68 -14.82
CA GLY A 107 -16.91 -0.91 -15.29
C GLY A 107 -16.72 0.42 -14.54
N THR A 108 -17.81 1.13 -14.22
CA THR A 108 -17.74 2.38 -13.45
C THR A 108 -17.27 2.11 -12.03
N LEU A 109 -17.79 1.07 -11.40
CA LEU A 109 -17.46 0.69 -10.03
C LEU A 109 -16.01 0.23 -9.89
N ARG A 110 -15.54 -0.62 -10.81
CA ARG A 110 -14.14 -1.06 -10.88
C ARG A 110 -13.19 0.13 -11.02
N LYS A 111 -13.48 1.07 -11.93
CA LYS A 111 -12.68 2.29 -12.08
C LYS A 111 -12.66 3.15 -10.82
N GLY A 112 -13.79 3.26 -10.11
CA GLY A 112 -13.86 3.99 -8.84
C GLY A 112 -12.98 3.38 -7.76
N VAL A 113 -13.01 2.05 -7.62
CA VAL A 113 -12.15 1.33 -6.66
C VAL A 113 -10.67 1.38 -7.08
N GLU A 114 -10.38 1.20 -8.36
CA GLU A 114 -9.03 1.32 -8.91
C GLU A 114 -8.44 2.72 -8.67
N GLN A 115 -9.24 3.77 -8.81
CA GLN A 115 -8.81 5.13 -8.51
C GLN A 115 -8.42 5.31 -7.04
N VAL A 116 -9.15 4.69 -6.11
CA VAL A 116 -8.78 4.68 -4.69
C VAL A 116 -7.50 3.89 -4.47
N ALA A 117 -7.35 2.72 -5.10
CA ALA A 117 -6.15 1.91 -4.97
C ALA A 117 -4.89 2.67 -5.45
N ARG A 118 -4.99 3.43 -6.55
CA ARG A 118 -3.89 4.24 -7.08
C ARG A 118 -3.43 5.40 -6.17
N SER A 119 -4.24 5.80 -5.19
CA SER A 119 -3.77 6.73 -4.14
C SER A 119 -2.76 6.10 -3.19
N PHE A 120 -2.76 4.76 -3.07
CA PHE A 120 -1.92 4.02 -2.12
C PHE A 120 -0.84 3.15 -2.80
N ILE A 121 -0.98 2.89 -4.10
CA ILE A 121 -0.08 2.03 -4.88
C ILE A 121 0.73 2.87 -5.87
N ALA A 122 2.05 2.84 -5.73
CA ALA A 122 2.97 3.63 -6.55
C ALA A 122 3.03 3.19 -8.03
N GLY A 123 2.70 1.94 -8.34
CA GLY A 123 2.69 1.43 -9.70
C GLY A 123 2.40 -0.07 -9.75
N THR A 124 2.16 -0.57 -10.96
CA THR A 124 1.90 -1.99 -11.24
C THR A 124 3.12 -2.72 -11.81
N ASN A 125 4.18 -1.99 -12.10
CA ASN A 125 5.46 -2.47 -12.62
C ASN A 125 6.61 -1.56 -12.14
N THR A 126 7.84 -2.05 -12.26
CA THR A 126 9.06 -1.37 -11.77
C THR A 126 9.31 -0.02 -12.44
N GLU A 127 8.91 0.16 -13.69
CA GLU A 127 9.04 1.42 -14.44
C GLU A 127 8.09 2.51 -13.95
N GLU A 128 6.82 2.17 -13.67
CA GLU A 128 5.86 3.08 -13.04
C GLU A 128 6.35 3.50 -11.65
N VAL A 129 6.79 2.53 -10.84
CA VAL A 129 7.33 2.78 -9.51
C VAL A 129 8.54 3.72 -9.59
N SER A 130 9.47 3.49 -10.52
CA SER A 130 10.67 4.32 -10.72
C SER A 130 10.33 5.80 -10.95
N LYS A 131 9.29 6.08 -11.75
CA LYS A 131 8.84 7.46 -12.02
C LYS A 131 8.23 8.12 -10.78
N VAL A 132 7.46 7.36 -10.00
CA VAL A 132 6.82 7.87 -8.78
C VAL A 132 7.87 8.18 -7.72
N VAL A 133 8.82 7.27 -7.46
CA VAL A 133 9.85 7.49 -6.44
C VAL A 133 10.84 8.58 -6.83
N GLU A 134 11.17 8.74 -8.12
CA GLU A 134 11.92 9.90 -8.61
C GLU A 134 11.17 11.21 -8.32
N GLY A 135 9.84 11.21 -8.51
CA GLY A 135 8.97 12.33 -8.19
C GLY A 135 9.00 12.70 -6.71
N PHE A 136 9.00 11.71 -5.81
CA PHE A 136 9.15 11.94 -4.36
C PHE A 136 10.54 12.49 -4.01
N HIS A 137 11.60 11.91 -4.58
CA HIS A 137 12.97 12.37 -4.34
C HIS A 137 13.17 13.84 -4.74
N LYS A 138 12.65 14.24 -5.91
CA LYS A 138 12.65 15.64 -6.39
C LYS A 138 11.94 16.60 -5.43
N GLN A 139 10.97 16.10 -4.65
CA GLN A 139 10.23 16.88 -3.66
C GLN A 139 10.88 16.88 -2.27
N GLY A 140 12.02 16.20 -2.09
CA GLY A 140 12.66 16.04 -0.77
C GLY A 140 11.97 15.02 0.11
N LEU A 141 11.31 14.04 -0.49
CA LEU A 141 10.71 12.91 0.21
C LEU A 141 11.51 11.63 -0.09
N ALA A 142 12.01 11.00 0.98
CA ALA A 142 12.54 9.65 0.90
C ALA A 142 11.38 8.64 0.80
N PHE A 143 11.68 7.40 0.45
CA PHE A 143 10.69 6.35 0.29
C PHE A 143 11.22 5.02 0.82
N THR A 144 10.32 4.06 1.02
CA THR A 144 10.60 2.62 0.97
C THR A 144 9.56 2.01 0.02
N VAL A 145 9.99 1.09 -0.85
CA VAL A 145 9.06 0.39 -1.75
C VAL A 145 8.78 -1.00 -1.18
N ASP A 146 7.49 -1.33 -1.05
CA ASP A 146 7.01 -2.65 -0.67
C ASP A 146 6.39 -3.35 -1.89
N VAL A 147 6.68 -4.65 -2.06
CA VAL A 147 6.10 -5.45 -3.15
C VAL A 147 4.78 -6.02 -2.66
N LEU A 148 3.69 -5.49 -3.20
CA LEU A 148 2.35 -5.97 -2.87
C LEU A 148 2.08 -7.36 -3.46
N GLY A 149 1.36 -8.16 -2.70
CA GLY A 149 0.66 -9.33 -3.19
C GLY A 149 -0.02 -10.10 -2.07
N GLU A 150 -0.55 -11.27 -2.43
CA GLU A 150 -1.27 -12.15 -1.52
C GLU A 150 -0.32 -13.02 -0.69
N ALA A 151 -0.88 -13.73 0.29
CA ALA A 151 -0.14 -14.70 1.08
C ALA A 151 0.58 -15.70 0.15
N THR A 152 1.85 -15.96 0.43
CA THR A 152 2.63 -16.95 -0.32
C THR A 152 2.26 -18.34 0.17
N LEU A 153 1.60 -19.13 -0.67
CA LEU A 153 1.07 -20.45 -0.33
C LEU A 153 1.88 -21.59 -0.97
N SER A 154 2.85 -21.27 -1.83
CA SER A 154 3.71 -22.23 -2.50
C SER A 154 5.14 -21.73 -2.69
N GLU A 155 6.06 -22.66 -2.93
CA GLU A 155 7.46 -22.33 -3.19
C GLU A 155 7.65 -21.63 -4.54
N THR A 156 6.79 -21.91 -5.53
CA THR A 156 6.78 -21.18 -6.81
C THR A 156 6.44 -19.70 -6.61
N GLU A 157 5.44 -19.40 -5.77
CA GLU A 157 5.09 -18.02 -5.44
C GLU A 157 6.23 -17.34 -4.66
N ALA A 158 6.90 -18.06 -3.75
CA ALA A 158 8.06 -17.54 -3.04
C ALA A 158 9.24 -17.19 -3.98
N ASP A 159 9.48 -18.02 -5.00
CA ASP A 159 10.46 -17.76 -6.06
C ASP A 159 10.06 -16.53 -6.89
N ASP A 160 8.77 -16.39 -7.19
CA ASP A 160 8.23 -15.23 -7.91
C ASP A 160 8.39 -13.93 -7.11
N TYR A 161 8.11 -13.95 -5.80
CA TYR A 161 8.36 -12.81 -4.92
C TYR A 161 9.83 -12.44 -4.86
N GLN A 162 10.72 -13.43 -4.71
CA GLN A 162 12.16 -13.18 -4.73
C GLN A 162 12.58 -12.50 -6.03
N ARG A 163 12.13 -13.00 -7.18
CA ARG A 163 12.43 -12.42 -8.48
C ARG A 163 11.96 -10.97 -8.58
N ARG A 164 10.75 -10.66 -8.09
CA ARG A 164 10.23 -9.28 -8.06
C ARG A 164 11.07 -8.35 -7.20
N TYR A 165 11.54 -8.79 -6.03
CA TYR A 165 12.45 -7.99 -5.20
C TYR A 165 13.79 -7.72 -5.90
N LEU A 166 14.37 -8.74 -6.55
CA LEU A 166 15.62 -8.59 -7.29
C LEU A 166 15.46 -7.61 -8.47
N GLU A 167 14.41 -7.77 -9.27
CA GLU A 167 14.10 -6.89 -10.40
C GLU A 167 13.85 -5.44 -9.96
N LEU A 168 13.13 -5.26 -8.85
CA LEU A 168 12.89 -3.95 -8.26
C LEU A 168 14.19 -3.29 -7.81
N LEU A 169 15.05 -4.02 -7.09
CA LEU A 169 16.34 -3.53 -6.63
C LEU A 169 17.26 -3.16 -7.80
N GLU A 170 17.33 -3.99 -8.84
CA GLU A 170 18.10 -3.71 -10.05
C GLU A 170 17.59 -2.43 -10.72
N THR A 171 16.29 -2.39 -11.04
CA THR A 171 15.68 -1.26 -11.76
C THR A 171 15.85 0.06 -11.01
N LEU A 172 15.57 0.08 -9.70
CA LEU A 172 15.70 1.30 -8.91
C LEU A 172 17.16 1.72 -8.76
N SER A 173 18.07 0.78 -8.57
CA SER A 173 19.51 1.07 -8.40
C SER A 173 20.17 1.55 -9.69
N GLU A 174 19.65 1.17 -10.86
CA GLU A 174 20.08 1.71 -12.15
C GLU A 174 19.59 3.14 -12.39
N HIS A 175 18.41 3.48 -11.87
CA HIS A 175 17.81 4.82 -12.02
C HIS A 175 18.29 5.83 -10.98
N ALA A 176 18.51 5.40 -9.72
CA ALA A 176 18.83 6.27 -8.59
C ALA A 176 20.05 7.20 -8.78
N PRO A 177 21.13 6.81 -9.50
CA PRO A 177 22.24 7.71 -9.78
C PRO A 177 21.87 8.93 -10.64
N ARG A 178 20.77 8.85 -11.41
CA ARG A 178 20.30 9.95 -12.28
C ARG A 178 19.45 10.98 -11.53
N TRP A 179 19.01 10.67 -10.31
CA TRP A 179 18.21 11.60 -9.52
C TRP A 179 19.06 12.79 -9.05
N PRO A 180 18.47 14.02 -9.05
CA PRO A 180 19.18 15.20 -8.59
C PRO A 180 19.61 15.03 -7.14
N LYS A 181 20.80 15.53 -6.75
CA LYS A 181 21.22 15.48 -5.34
C LYS A 181 20.21 16.24 -4.47
N ASN A 182 19.79 15.63 -3.37
CA ASN A 182 18.89 16.24 -2.41
C ASN A 182 19.36 15.97 -0.97
N GLU A 183 20.01 16.96 -0.36
CA GLU A 183 20.64 16.81 0.96
C GLU A 183 19.63 16.52 2.09
N LEU A 184 18.34 16.79 1.89
CA LEU A 184 17.29 16.46 2.88
C LEU A 184 17.07 14.94 3.00
N VAL A 185 17.37 14.17 1.95
CA VAL A 185 17.04 12.74 1.85
C VAL A 185 18.24 11.86 1.47
N ASP A 186 19.32 12.46 0.96
CA ASP A 186 20.56 11.77 0.61
C ASP A 186 21.59 11.77 1.75
N GLU A 187 21.40 12.60 2.78
CA GLU A 187 22.38 12.81 3.85
C GLU A 187 21.72 12.74 5.23
N ALA A 188 22.45 12.20 6.20
CA ALA A 188 22.12 12.23 7.62
C ALA A 188 23.32 12.69 8.45
N PRO A 189 23.13 13.09 9.72
CA PRO A 189 24.25 13.47 10.60
C PRO A 189 25.33 12.40 10.78
N TRP A 190 25.01 11.14 10.46
CA TRP A 190 25.92 9.99 10.53
C TRP A 190 26.45 9.51 9.17
N GLY A 191 26.17 10.24 8.08
CA GLY A 191 26.71 9.95 6.75
C GLY A 191 25.63 9.86 5.65
N PRO A 192 26.04 9.49 4.42
CA PRO A 192 25.14 9.41 3.28
C PRO A 192 24.09 8.30 3.48
N LEU A 193 22.87 8.57 3.05
CA LEU A 193 21.76 7.63 3.09
C LEU A 193 21.63 6.87 1.76
N PRO A 194 21.26 5.57 1.81
CA PRO A 194 20.87 4.84 0.61
C PRO A 194 19.71 5.52 -0.11
N ARG A 195 19.89 5.80 -1.41
CA ARG A 195 18.83 6.38 -2.25
C ARG A 195 17.71 5.39 -2.55
N VAL A 196 18.04 4.11 -2.59
CA VAL A 196 17.08 3.01 -2.79
C VAL A 196 16.83 2.34 -1.45
N ASN A 197 15.56 2.17 -1.11
CA ASN A 197 15.12 1.48 0.09
C ASN A 197 13.91 0.61 -0.26
N VAL A 198 13.99 -0.67 0.11
CA VAL A 198 12.96 -1.68 -0.17
C VAL A 198 12.59 -2.37 1.13
N SER A 199 11.29 -2.43 1.41
CA SER A 199 10.70 -3.21 2.49
C SER A 199 10.47 -4.64 2.01
N VAL A 200 10.83 -5.62 2.85
CA VAL A 200 10.71 -7.05 2.55
C VAL A 200 9.93 -7.72 3.67
N LYS A 201 8.87 -8.44 3.29
CA LYS A 201 8.11 -9.33 4.18
C LYS A 201 8.66 -10.75 4.11
N LEU A 202 9.03 -11.34 5.24
CA LEU A 202 9.67 -12.66 5.28
C LEU A 202 8.69 -13.77 4.88
N THR A 203 7.40 -13.64 5.23
CA THR A 203 6.36 -14.61 4.83
C THR A 203 6.20 -14.71 3.31
N SER A 204 6.57 -13.66 2.56
CA SER A 204 6.54 -13.69 1.09
C SER A 204 7.64 -14.57 0.47
N LEU A 205 8.66 -14.94 1.25
CA LEU A 205 9.84 -15.67 0.78
C LEU A 205 9.86 -17.15 1.19
N TYR A 206 8.88 -17.60 1.96
CA TYR A 206 8.74 -19.01 2.31
C TYR A 206 7.31 -19.34 2.71
N SER A 207 6.66 -20.24 1.97
CA SER A 207 5.24 -20.56 2.16
C SER A 207 4.92 -21.31 3.45
N GLN A 208 5.93 -21.93 4.06
CA GLN A 208 5.78 -22.73 5.29
C GLN A 208 6.56 -22.10 6.45
N LEU A 209 6.70 -20.77 6.47
CA LEU A 209 7.39 -20.05 7.54
C LEU A 209 6.63 -20.24 8.86
N ASP A 210 7.18 -21.09 9.73
CA ASP A 210 6.50 -21.51 10.97
C ASP A 210 7.48 -21.54 12.16
N PRO A 211 7.12 -20.92 13.31
CA PRO A 211 7.92 -20.95 14.53
C PRO A 211 8.00 -22.33 15.20
N ILE A 212 7.18 -23.32 14.80
CA ILE A 212 7.26 -24.71 15.29
C ILE A 212 8.58 -25.37 14.86
N ALA A 213 9.11 -25.01 13.69
CA ALA A 213 10.33 -25.56 13.13
C ALA A 213 11.35 -24.46 12.78
N PRO A 214 11.83 -23.68 13.76
CA PRO A 214 12.53 -22.41 13.53
C PRO A 214 13.83 -22.59 12.72
N ASP A 215 14.59 -23.64 12.97
CA ASP A 215 15.83 -23.91 12.23
C ASP A 215 15.58 -24.27 10.76
N ALA A 216 14.47 -24.97 10.47
CA ALA A 216 14.10 -25.32 9.11
C ALA A 216 13.54 -24.10 8.37
N SER A 217 12.67 -23.34 9.03
CA SER A 217 12.13 -22.06 8.57
C SER A 217 13.25 -21.08 8.23
N TYR A 218 14.21 -20.90 9.14
CA TYR A 218 15.37 -20.05 8.91
C TYR A 218 16.19 -20.51 7.69
N ARG A 219 16.49 -21.81 7.58
CA ARG A 219 17.28 -22.35 6.46
C ARG A 219 16.59 -22.08 5.12
N ALA A 220 15.32 -22.41 4.99
CA ALA A 220 14.55 -22.21 3.75
C ALA A 220 14.42 -20.71 3.41
N LEU A 221 14.07 -19.87 4.39
CA LEU A 221 13.98 -18.42 4.21
C LEU A 221 15.30 -17.80 3.72
N MET A 222 16.42 -18.22 4.31
CA MET A 222 17.74 -17.68 3.96
C MET A 222 18.19 -18.02 2.54
N GLU A 223 17.67 -19.09 1.93
CA GLU A 223 17.94 -19.40 0.52
C GLU A 223 17.44 -18.29 -0.40
N ARG A 224 16.29 -17.68 -0.08
CA ARG A 224 15.70 -16.58 -0.86
C ARG A 224 16.10 -15.19 -0.40
N LEU A 225 16.20 -14.96 0.90
CA LEU A 225 16.53 -13.64 1.43
C LEU A 225 17.99 -13.25 1.16
N ARG A 226 18.93 -14.21 1.22
CA ARG A 226 20.36 -13.89 1.10
C ARG A 226 20.76 -13.30 -0.25
N PRO A 227 20.26 -13.78 -1.41
CA PRO A 227 20.45 -13.11 -2.70
C PRO A 227 19.97 -11.66 -2.71
N ILE A 228 18.79 -11.36 -2.14
CA ILE A 228 18.24 -10.00 -2.04
C ILE A 228 19.19 -9.10 -1.23
N LEU A 229 19.61 -9.54 -0.04
CA LEU A 229 20.52 -8.78 0.81
C LEU A 229 21.90 -8.56 0.17
N ARG A 230 22.41 -9.54 -0.58
CA ARG A 230 23.68 -9.41 -1.31
C ARG A 230 23.59 -8.39 -2.43
N LEU A 231 22.53 -8.44 -3.23
CA LEU A 231 22.30 -7.47 -4.30
C LEU A 231 22.15 -6.06 -3.72
N ALA A 232 21.35 -5.89 -2.66
CA ALA A 232 21.19 -4.60 -2.01
C ALA A 232 22.53 -4.05 -1.50
N LYS A 233 23.37 -4.90 -0.88
CA LYS A 233 24.73 -4.51 -0.47
C LYS A 233 25.59 -4.09 -1.65
N GLU A 234 25.56 -4.84 -2.75
CA GLU A 234 26.31 -4.51 -3.97
C GLU A 234 25.90 -3.16 -4.55
N LYS A 235 24.59 -2.88 -4.57
CA LYS A 235 24.02 -1.65 -5.13
C LYS A 235 24.01 -0.46 -4.17
N GLY A 236 24.37 -0.66 -2.90
CA GLY A 236 24.25 0.36 -1.86
C GLY A 236 22.81 0.73 -1.52
N ALA A 237 21.87 -0.21 -1.67
CA ALA A 237 20.47 -0.06 -1.30
C ALA A 237 20.22 -0.50 0.16
N HIS A 238 19.20 0.07 0.80
CA HIS A 238 18.72 -0.35 2.11
C HIS A 238 17.65 -1.43 1.95
N ILE A 239 17.69 -2.43 2.84
CA ILE A 239 16.62 -3.40 3.01
C ILE A 239 16.03 -3.23 4.40
N GLN A 240 14.73 -2.95 4.44
CA GLN A 240 13.94 -2.95 5.67
C GLN A 240 13.22 -4.29 5.78
N ILE A 241 13.50 -5.06 6.82
CA ILE A 241 12.69 -6.24 7.13
C ILE A 241 11.46 -5.75 7.88
N ASP A 242 10.29 -6.05 7.33
CA ASP A 242 9.01 -5.70 7.94
C ASP A 242 8.68 -6.67 9.07
N MET A 243 8.13 -6.13 10.16
CA MET A 243 7.57 -6.95 11.23
C MET A 243 6.15 -7.35 10.87
N GLU A 244 5.84 -8.65 11.00
CA GLU A 244 4.56 -9.24 10.59
C GLU A 244 3.76 -9.70 11.81
N ASP A 245 2.93 -10.73 11.68
CA ASP A 245 2.11 -11.25 12.78
C ASP A 245 2.95 -11.61 14.01
N TYR A 246 2.37 -11.41 15.20
CA TYR A 246 3.06 -11.60 16.47
C TYR A 246 3.65 -13.02 16.63
N SER A 247 3.01 -14.03 16.04
CA SER A 247 3.50 -15.42 16.04
C SER A 247 4.87 -15.59 15.37
N LEU A 248 5.23 -14.70 14.44
CA LEU A 248 6.48 -14.72 13.69
C LEU A 248 7.57 -13.79 14.26
N LYS A 249 7.22 -12.98 15.27
CA LYS A 249 8.09 -11.92 15.81
C LYS A 249 9.44 -12.43 16.34
N ASP A 250 9.48 -13.62 16.94
CA ASP A 250 10.75 -14.20 17.44
C ASP A 250 11.54 -14.93 16.34
N LEU A 251 10.89 -15.29 15.23
CA LEU A 251 11.52 -15.93 14.07
C LEU A 251 12.12 -14.89 13.09
N THR A 252 11.54 -13.69 13.06
CA THR A 252 11.95 -12.53 12.27
C THR A 252 13.20 -11.87 12.84
#